data_AF-A0A180H3V1-F1
#
_entry.id   AF-A0A180H3V1-F1
#
_cell.length_a   1.000
_cell.length_b   1.000
_cell.length_c   1.000
_cell.angle_alpha   90.00
_cell.angle_beta   90.00
_cell.angle_gamma   90.00
#
_symmetry.space_group_name_H-M   'P 1'
#
loop_
_entity.id
_entity.type
_entity.pdbx_description
1 polymer ?
#
loop_
_entity_poly.entity_id
_entity_poly.type
_entity_poly.pdbx_seq_one_letter_code
_entity_poly.pdbx_strand_id
1 'polypeptide(L)'
;MSKSKFQAEKQLKGITGGWKLFQNKLDQGLHDAVQLHVKEETNKAVRLKLENHFRNWNSREIKILAEERAGELEGELDVGMGIREKIRILGVRKGLRFRRHLVKKLTSVPQSSDEEFQFISEQLIKDSPLRSERKTDLEWLKETHTSIAKRFKFAQEKILDFKLQFHLAQIVKQLEQSIRDDAHAELTHMLESLTKNTEVMENAYRVKVDDLIHSEHKDFQVQLFKAYFGIEKSAQEIYNTLKELTRKWQVNFTTFRKKFQHRLPRDEYNGLLKAASVSKEEYTHLLEYIKEQRGINLFKKLKEKHLPIDKDSIKHFLVRLKENKILNDKRFLELHARVITSSEDPLAFMESLEQELKAPIKVYDELEAESIPIMMSSLTHTSIQKFLDELTDAEKSKRAAEGILTQEERNYFYPYWEADPVKSFRDKMDIINLPKLFEERLRFRAHKQFAAILEDKSKDKSFRSLTLSHYLEDVIAEHKEDLEYELRQGNYASFLEKLQSKSIKTTARDHATDELWASKFWNVYFTKELPARTSILNELRIKKEQRQPIEEKLEHPEKLRNKVLDGFFPKQKNPESENFGVPWRGFNQDLTGSCY
;
A
#
# COMPACT_ATOMS: atom_id res chain seq x y z
N MET A 1 -37.78 -35.97 14.10
CA MET A 1 -36.86 -36.59 13.13
C MET A 1 -35.59 -37.03 13.86
N SER A 2 -35.10 -38.27 13.66
CA SER A 2 -33.98 -38.81 14.44
C SER A 2 -32.63 -38.20 14.03
N LYS A 3 -31.70 -38.04 14.98
CA LYS A 3 -30.33 -37.54 14.74
C LYS A 3 -29.57 -38.34 13.66
N SER A 4 -29.89 -39.63 13.49
CA SER A 4 -29.25 -40.47 12.46
C SER A 4 -29.68 -40.12 11.03
N LYS A 5 -30.95 -39.73 10.79
CA LYS A 5 -31.40 -39.26 9.47
C LYS A 5 -30.71 -37.96 9.08
N PHE A 6 -30.52 -37.03 10.02
CA PHE A 6 -29.85 -35.76 9.77
C PHE A 6 -28.35 -35.94 9.47
N GLN A 7 -27.67 -36.89 10.14
CA GLN A 7 -26.28 -37.23 9.84
C GLN A 7 -26.13 -37.92 8.49
N ALA A 8 -27.02 -38.85 8.14
CA ALA A 8 -27.02 -39.50 6.83
C ALA A 8 -27.29 -38.51 5.69
N GLU A 9 -28.24 -37.57 5.85
CA GLU A 9 -28.46 -36.50 4.86
C GLU A 9 -27.27 -35.55 4.74
N LYS A 10 -26.58 -35.23 5.83
CA LYS A 10 -25.37 -34.39 5.81
C LYS A 10 -24.20 -35.10 5.10
N GLN A 11 -24.02 -36.40 5.35
CA GLN A 11 -23.02 -37.22 4.64
C GLN A 11 -23.37 -37.39 3.16
N LEU A 12 -24.63 -37.66 2.83
CA LEU A 12 -25.12 -37.71 1.45
C LEU A 12 -24.97 -36.37 0.73
N LYS A 13 -25.25 -35.23 1.37
CA LYS A 13 -24.98 -33.89 0.81
C LYS A 13 -23.49 -33.64 0.59
N GLY A 14 -22.62 -34.11 1.49
CA GLY A 14 -21.17 -34.02 1.31
C GLY A 14 -20.68 -34.82 0.11
N ILE A 15 -21.16 -36.06 -0.05
CA ILE A 15 -20.81 -36.95 -1.17
C ILE A 15 -21.41 -36.42 -2.48
N THR A 16 -22.72 -36.12 -2.50
CA THR A 16 -23.42 -35.62 -3.70
C THR A 16 -22.97 -34.22 -4.11
N GLY A 17 -22.50 -33.38 -3.18
CA GLY A 17 -21.90 -32.09 -3.47
C GLY A 17 -20.60 -32.22 -4.28
N GLY A 18 -19.74 -33.16 -3.90
CA GLY A 18 -18.53 -33.49 -4.65
C GLY A 18 -18.83 -34.05 -6.04
N TRP A 19 -19.83 -34.93 -6.15
CA TRP A 19 -20.29 -35.47 -7.44
C TRP A 19 -20.91 -34.41 -8.35
N LYS A 20 -21.74 -33.50 -7.83
CA LYS A 20 -22.29 -32.37 -8.60
C LYS A 20 -21.20 -31.43 -9.08
N LEU A 21 -20.19 -31.15 -8.25
CA LEU A 21 -19.05 -30.31 -8.65
C LEU A 21 -18.23 -30.99 -9.76
N PHE A 22 -17.98 -32.29 -9.63
CA PHE A 22 -17.28 -33.07 -10.66
C PHE A 22 -18.09 -33.11 -11.97
N GLN A 23 -19.39 -33.36 -11.89
CA GLN A 23 -20.27 -33.37 -13.05
C GLN A 23 -20.30 -32.00 -13.73
N ASN A 24 -20.46 -30.91 -13.00
CA ASN A 24 -20.41 -29.56 -13.57
C ASN A 24 -19.06 -29.27 -14.25
N LYS A 25 -17.94 -29.70 -13.65
CA LYS A 25 -16.61 -29.55 -14.26
C LYS A 25 -16.42 -30.41 -15.51
N LEU A 26 -16.96 -31.63 -15.51
CA LEU A 26 -16.93 -32.53 -16.64
C LEU A 26 -17.79 -31.99 -17.78
N ASP A 27 -19.00 -31.53 -17.49
CA ASP A 27 -19.92 -30.92 -18.46
C ASP A 27 -19.31 -29.66 -19.06
N GLN A 28 -18.68 -28.81 -18.24
CA GLN A 28 -17.95 -27.63 -18.73
C GLN A 28 -16.75 -28.03 -19.60
N GLY A 29 -15.95 -29.00 -19.17
CA GLY A 29 -14.80 -29.48 -19.95
C GLY A 29 -15.21 -30.14 -21.27
N LEU A 30 -16.33 -30.86 -21.30
CA LEU A 30 -16.89 -31.47 -22.51
C LEU A 30 -17.46 -30.40 -23.44
N HIS A 31 -18.19 -29.41 -22.91
CA HIS A 31 -18.66 -28.25 -23.67
C HIS A 31 -17.49 -27.52 -24.34
N ASP A 32 -16.46 -27.18 -23.57
CA ASP A 32 -15.27 -26.51 -24.06
C ASP A 32 -14.54 -27.33 -25.14
N ALA A 33 -14.43 -28.66 -24.95
CA ALA A 33 -13.81 -29.56 -25.92
C ALA A 33 -14.59 -29.65 -27.24
N VAL A 34 -15.93 -29.71 -27.18
CA VAL A 34 -16.78 -29.70 -28.38
C VAL A 34 -16.64 -28.39 -29.14
N GLN A 35 -16.69 -27.26 -28.45
CA GLN A 35 -16.50 -25.94 -29.06
C GLN A 35 -15.12 -25.80 -29.71
N LEU A 36 -14.07 -26.30 -29.06
CA LEU A 36 -12.71 -26.29 -29.60
C LEU A 36 -12.60 -27.16 -30.87
N HIS A 37 -13.10 -28.40 -30.81
CA HIS A 37 -13.05 -29.33 -31.95
C HIS A 37 -13.79 -28.78 -33.18
N VAL A 38 -15.02 -28.28 -32.97
CA VAL A 38 -15.83 -27.70 -34.04
C VAL A 38 -15.14 -26.49 -34.65
N LYS A 39 -14.52 -25.64 -33.84
CA LYS A 39 -13.74 -24.49 -34.29
C LYS A 39 -12.53 -24.92 -35.14
N GLU A 40 -11.74 -25.87 -34.68
CA GLU A 40 -10.54 -26.34 -35.39
C GLU A 40 -10.88 -26.96 -36.75
N GLU A 41 -11.85 -27.86 -36.78
CA GLU A 41 -12.24 -28.55 -38.02
C GLU A 41 -12.97 -27.61 -39.00
N THR A 42 -13.77 -26.66 -38.49
CA THR A 42 -14.36 -25.61 -39.33
C THR A 42 -13.27 -24.73 -39.94
N ASN A 43 -12.26 -24.33 -39.16
CA ASN A 43 -11.14 -23.53 -39.67
C ASN A 43 -10.38 -24.28 -40.78
N LYS A 44 -10.11 -25.58 -40.60
CA LYS A 44 -9.49 -26.41 -41.65
C LYS A 44 -10.33 -26.43 -42.93
N ALA A 45 -11.64 -26.65 -42.81
CA ALA A 45 -12.54 -26.68 -43.95
C ALA A 45 -12.66 -25.31 -44.67
N VAL A 46 -12.66 -24.20 -43.92
CA VAL A 46 -12.64 -22.84 -44.48
C VAL A 46 -11.34 -22.57 -45.23
N ARG A 47 -10.18 -22.97 -44.69
CA ARG A 47 -8.87 -22.86 -45.37
C ARG A 47 -8.85 -23.63 -46.68
N LEU A 48 -9.28 -24.89 -46.69
CA LEU A 48 -9.37 -25.69 -47.92
C LEU A 48 -10.28 -25.06 -48.99
N LYS A 49 -11.41 -24.48 -48.56
CA LYS A 49 -12.32 -23.76 -49.46
C LYS A 49 -11.70 -22.48 -50.02
N LEU A 50 -10.94 -21.75 -49.20
CA LEU A 50 -10.19 -20.56 -49.61
C LEU A 50 -9.06 -20.90 -50.59
N GLU A 51 -8.32 -21.98 -50.37
CA GLU A 51 -7.30 -22.48 -51.32
C GLU A 51 -7.91 -22.75 -52.70
N ASN A 52 -9.07 -23.42 -52.73
CA ASN A 52 -9.78 -23.66 -53.98
C ASN A 52 -10.26 -22.37 -54.64
N HIS A 53 -10.67 -21.37 -53.86
CA HIS A 53 -11.07 -20.06 -54.38
C HIS A 53 -9.88 -19.35 -55.05
N PHE A 54 -8.69 -19.39 -54.43
CA PHE A 54 -7.50 -18.76 -54.99
C PHE A 54 -6.97 -19.39 -56.28
N ARG A 55 -7.33 -20.65 -56.60
CA ARG A 55 -6.95 -21.28 -57.88
C ARG A 55 -7.40 -20.49 -59.11
N ASN A 56 -8.52 -19.75 -58.99
CA ASN A 56 -9.09 -18.95 -60.08
C ASN A 56 -8.91 -17.44 -59.86
N TRP A 57 -8.03 -17.02 -58.95
CA TRP A 57 -7.87 -15.61 -58.56
C TRP A 57 -7.32 -14.71 -59.67
N ASN A 58 -6.56 -15.26 -60.63
CA ASN A 58 -5.98 -14.49 -61.73
C ASN A 58 -7.01 -14.16 -62.85
N SER A 59 -8.30 -14.02 -62.51
CA SER A 59 -9.34 -13.69 -63.49
C SER A 59 -9.27 -12.24 -63.95
N ARG A 60 -9.94 -11.93 -65.08
CA ARG A 60 -10.06 -10.56 -65.58
C ARG A 60 -10.80 -9.66 -64.60
N GLU A 61 -11.81 -10.18 -63.89
CA GLU A 61 -12.60 -9.40 -62.92
C GLU A 61 -11.72 -8.95 -61.75
N ILE A 62 -10.94 -9.87 -61.16
CA ILE A 62 -10.02 -9.55 -60.06
C ILE A 62 -9.01 -8.48 -60.47
N LYS A 63 -8.52 -8.54 -61.71
CA LYS A 63 -7.58 -7.54 -62.20
C LYS A 63 -8.22 -6.14 -62.28
N ILE A 64 -9.46 -6.04 -62.75
CA ILE A 64 -10.20 -4.77 -62.82
C ILE A 64 -10.41 -4.21 -61.40
N LEU A 65 -10.93 -5.03 -60.48
CA LEU A 65 -11.17 -4.63 -59.10
C LEU A 65 -9.86 -4.21 -58.38
N ALA A 66 -8.76 -4.92 -58.63
CA ALA A 66 -7.46 -4.55 -58.08
C ALA A 66 -6.93 -3.22 -58.65
N GLU A 67 -7.16 -2.94 -59.94
CA GLU A 67 -6.79 -1.68 -60.59
C GLU A 67 -7.62 -0.48 -60.12
N GLU A 68 -8.89 -0.71 -59.79
CA GLU A 68 -9.80 0.26 -59.17
C GLU A 68 -9.37 0.56 -57.74
N ARG A 69 -9.25 -0.46 -56.87
CA ARG A 69 -8.81 -0.29 -55.47
C ARG A 69 -7.44 0.36 -55.35
N ALA A 70 -6.47 -0.06 -56.17
CA ALA A 70 -5.15 0.56 -56.16
C ALA A 70 -5.17 1.98 -56.73
N GLY A 71 -6.13 2.31 -57.60
CA GLY A 71 -6.35 3.65 -58.13
C GLY A 71 -6.96 4.60 -57.10
N GLU A 72 -7.98 4.14 -56.36
CA GLU A 72 -8.58 4.87 -55.22
C GLU A 72 -7.50 5.25 -54.20
N LEU A 73 -6.70 4.27 -53.77
CA LEU A 73 -5.63 4.48 -52.81
C LEU A 73 -4.50 5.39 -53.35
N GLU A 74 -4.15 5.29 -54.64
CA GLU A 74 -3.16 6.19 -55.26
C GLU A 74 -3.66 7.64 -55.31
N GLY A 75 -4.96 7.85 -55.56
CA GLY A 75 -5.59 9.17 -55.50
C GLY A 75 -5.54 9.77 -54.09
N GLU A 76 -5.81 8.98 -53.06
CA GLU A 76 -5.69 9.39 -51.66
C GLU A 76 -4.24 9.77 -51.29
N LEU A 77 -3.24 9.08 -51.86
CA LEU A 77 -1.83 9.36 -51.64
C LEU A 77 -1.30 10.63 -52.34
N ASP A 78 -1.91 11.09 -53.44
CA ASP A 78 -1.49 12.32 -54.11
C ASP A 78 -1.80 13.58 -53.27
N VAL A 79 -2.73 13.47 -52.32
CA VAL A 79 -3.08 14.55 -51.37
C VAL A 79 -2.03 14.71 -50.26
N GLY A 80 -1.17 13.70 -50.03
CA GLY A 80 -0.17 13.68 -48.96
C GLY A 80 1.26 13.45 -49.45
N MET A 81 1.96 14.51 -49.88
CA MET A 81 3.36 14.43 -50.37
C MET A 81 4.35 13.77 -49.39
N GLY A 82 4.11 13.81 -48.08
CA GLY A 82 5.01 13.27 -47.05
C GLY A 82 5.10 11.74 -46.97
N ILE A 83 4.09 11.00 -47.45
CA ILE A 83 4.06 9.53 -47.38
C ILE A 83 4.91 8.92 -48.51
N ARG A 84 5.00 9.59 -49.66
CA ARG A 84 5.72 9.11 -50.85
C ARG A 84 7.21 8.87 -50.61
N GLU A 85 7.84 9.66 -49.73
CA GLU A 85 9.25 9.53 -49.41
C GLU A 85 9.53 8.34 -48.46
N LYS A 86 8.61 8.06 -47.52
CA LYS A 86 8.68 6.87 -46.65
C LYS A 86 8.24 5.58 -47.37
N ILE A 87 7.31 5.65 -48.32
CA ILE A 87 6.87 4.52 -49.19
C ILE A 87 7.97 4.03 -50.15
N ARG A 88 9.04 4.82 -50.40
CA ARG A 88 10.24 4.34 -51.12
C ARG A 88 10.89 3.11 -50.46
N ILE A 89 10.62 2.88 -49.17
CA ILE A 89 11.13 1.75 -48.37
C ILE A 89 10.50 0.41 -48.76
N LEU A 90 9.36 0.38 -49.48
CA LEU A 90 8.71 -0.86 -49.97
C LEU A 90 9.50 -1.62 -51.05
N GLY A 91 10.78 -1.31 -51.28
CA GLY A 91 11.58 -1.95 -52.32
C GLY A 91 11.13 -1.63 -53.74
N VAL A 92 10.30 -0.60 -53.92
CA VAL A 92 9.85 -0.12 -55.24
C VAL A 92 11.02 0.63 -55.89
N ARG A 93 11.88 -0.10 -56.60
CA ARG A 93 12.94 0.47 -57.45
C ARG A 93 12.37 1.64 -58.25
N LYS A 94 13.09 2.76 -58.31
CA LYS A 94 12.81 3.91 -59.19
C LYS A 94 12.39 3.37 -60.58
N GLY A 95 11.09 3.36 -60.89
CA GLY A 95 10.56 2.82 -62.15
C GLY A 95 9.20 2.11 -62.08
N LEU A 96 8.85 1.42 -60.98
CA LEU A 96 7.49 0.86 -60.82
C LEU A 96 6.59 1.87 -60.08
N ARG A 97 5.51 2.32 -60.71
CA ARG A 97 4.50 3.18 -60.05
C ARG A 97 3.82 2.40 -58.91
N PHE A 98 3.55 3.04 -57.77
CA PHE A 98 2.95 2.43 -56.56
C PHE A 98 1.67 1.63 -56.87
N ARG A 99 0.78 2.19 -57.70
CA ARG A 99 -0.40 1.49 -58.20
C ARG A 99 -0.08 0.17 -58.91
N ARG A 100 0.94 0.13 -59.79
CA ARG A 100 1.35 -1.12 -60.47
C ARG A 100 1.87 -2.17 -59.48
N HIS A 101 2.55 -1.74 -58.41
CA HIS A 101 3.02 -2.64 -57.37
C HIS A 101 1.84 -3.23 -56.58
N LEU A 102 0.90 -2.39 -56.13
CA LEU A 102 -0.30 -2.84 -55.43
C LEU A 102 -1.15 -3.77 -56.28
N VAL A 103 -1.42 -3.42 -57.54
CA VAL A 103 -2.17 -4.29 -58.47
C VAL A 103 -1.50 -5.66 -58.55
N LYS A 104 -0.17 -5.72 -58.75
CA LYS A 104 0.57 -6.98 -58.80
C LYS A 104 0.39 -7.80 -57.51
N LYS A 105 0.44 -7.16 -56.35
CA LYS A 105 0.27 -7.81 -55.04
C LYS A 105 -1.17 -8.31 -54.81
N LEU A 106 -2.17 -7.47 -55.06
CA LEU A 106 -3.58 -7.82 -54.95
C LEU A 106 -3.97 -8.98 -55.87
N THR A 107 -3.46 -9.00 -57.11
CA THR A 107 -3.70 -10.09 -58.07
C THR A 107 -2.90 -11.36 -57.77
N SER A 108 -1.86 -11.31 -56.93
CA SER A 108 -1.03 -12.49 -56.67
C SER A 108 -1.77 -13.52 -55.81
N VAL A 109 -1.51 -14.80 -56.05
CA VAL A 109 -2.09 -15.89 -55.25
C VAL A 109 -1.17 -16.19 -54.07
N PRO A 110 -1.62 -16.00 -52.82
CA PRO A 110 -0.83 -16.37 -51.64
C PRO A 110 -0.84 -17.90 -51.48
N GLN A 111 0.28 -18.47 -51.05
CA GLN A 111 0.36 -19.88 -50.68
C GLN A 111 -0.28 -20.10 -49.31
N SER A 112 -0.78 -21.30 -49.03
CA SER A 112 -1.48 -21.58 -47.76
C SER A 112 -0.59 -21.52 -46.51
N SER A 113 0.73 -21.56 -46.71
CA SER A 113 1.76 -21.29 -45.69
C SER A 113 2.00 -19.80 -45.43
N ASP A 114 1.62 -18.91 -46.35
CA ASP A 114 1.96 -17.48 -46.27
C ASP A 114 1.16 -16.78 -45.17
N GLU A 115 1.79 -15.79 -44.52
CA GLU A 115 1.13 -14.91 -43.54
C GLU A 115 -0.11 -14.23 -44.13
N GLU A 116 -0.07 -13.88 -45.41
CA GLU A 116 -1.19 -13.24 -46.12
C GLU A 116 -2.41 -14.18 -46.18
N PHE A 117 -2.19 -15.46 -46.52
CA PHE A 117 -3.27 -16.45 -46.58
C PHE A 117 -3.87 -16.69 -45.19
N GLN A 118 -3.01 -16.81 -44.18
CA GLN A 118 -3.45 -17.00 -42.79
C GLN A 118 -4.27 -15.81 -42.31
N PHE A 119 -3.80 -14.59 -42.55
CA PHE A 119 -4.53 -13.36 -42.22
C PHE A 119 -5.92 -13.31 -42.87
N ILE A 120 -6.02 -13.56 -44.18
CA ILE A 120 -7.30 -13.55 -44.91
C ILE A 120 -8.25 -14.61 -44.34
N SER A 121 -7.74 -15.83 -44.10
CA SER A 121 -8.53 -16.91 -43.50
C SER A 121 -9.07 -16.52 -42.13
N GLU A 122 -8.24 -15.93 -41.27
CA GLU A 122 -8.64 -15.50 -39.93
C GLU A 122 -9.70 -14.41 -39.95
N GLN A 123 -9.58 -13.41 -40.84
CA GLN A 123 -10.58 -12.35 -40.96
C GLN A 123 -11.91 -12.89 -41.47
N LEU A 124 -11.89 -13.81 -42.43
CA LEU A 124 -13.11 -14.49 -42.90
C LEU A 124 -13.78 -15.31 -41.80
N ILE A 125 -12.98 -15.94 -40.92
CA ILE A 125 -13.49 -16.66 -39.73
C ILE A 125 -14.06 -15.68 -38.69
N LYS A 126 -13.39 -14.54 -38.46
CA LYS A 126 -13.85 -13.51 -37.50
C LYS A 126 -15.19 -12.90 -37.91
N ASP A 127 -15.35 -12.64 -39.21
CA ASP A 127 -16.58 -12.10 -39.80
C ASP A 127 -17.69 -13.15 -40.01
N SER A 128 -17.53 -14.34 -39.43
CA SER A 128 -18.49 -15.41 -39.62
C SER A 128 -19.83 -15.11 -38.95
N PRO A 129 -20.97 -15.22 -39.66
CA PRO A 129 -22.30 -15.13 -39.06
C PRO A 129 -22.58 -16.25 -38.05
N LEU A 130 -21.75 -17.31 -38.02
CA LEU A 130 -21.85 -18.43 -37.09
C LEU A 130 -21.50 -18.03 -35.64
N ARG A 131 -20.80 -16.91 -35.41
CA ARG A 131 -20.50 -16.42 -34.05
C ARG A 131 -21.75 -15.94 -33.30
N SER A 132 -22.82 -15.60 -34.01
CA SER A 132 -24.09 -15.16 -33.43
C SER A 132 -25.16 -16.26 -33.32
N GLU A 133 -24.92 -17.45 -33.88
CA GLU A 133 -25.87 -18.56 -33.80
C GLU A 133 -25.76 -19.25 -32.43
N ARG A 134 -26.78 -19.06 -31.57
CA ARG A 134 -26.92 -19.89 -30.36
C ARG A 134 -27.31 -21.31 -30.78
N LYS A 135 -26.34 -22.22 -30.75
CA LYS A 135 -26.54 -23.66 -30.97
C LYS A 135 -26.05 -24.45 -29.77
N THR A 136 -26.75 -25.54 -29.48
CA THR A 136 -26.35 -26.55 -28.49
C THR A 136 -25.20 -27.41 -29.01
N ASP A 137 -24.42 -28.02 -28.12
CA ASP A 137 -23.30 -28.89 -28.51
C ASP A 137 -23.73 -30.06 -29.42
N LEU A 138 -24.94 -30.59 -29.18
CA LEU A 138 -25.55 -31.63 -30.00
C LEU A 138 -25.89 -31.15 -31.42
N GLU A 139 -26.25 -29.89 -31.60
CA GLU A 139 -26.49 -29.30 -32.92
C GLU A 139 -25.17 -29.07 -33.66
N TRP A 140 -24.12 -28.64 -32.95
CA TRP A 140 -22.78 -28.50 -33.51
C TRP A 140 -22.18 -29.84 -33.97
N LEU A 141 -22.32 -30.89 -33.17
CA LEU A 141 -21.81 -32.23 -33.49
C LEU A 141 -22.55 -32.92 -34.65
N LYS A 142 -23.79 -32.50 -34.94
CA LYS A 142 -24.59 -33.04 -36.05
C LYS A 142 -24.27 -32.39 -37.40
N GLU A 143 -23.75 -31.16 -37.40
CA GLU A 143 -23.34 -30.49 -38.64
C GLU A 143 -21.95 -30.96 -39.08
N THR A 144 -21.81 -31.40 -40.32
CA THR A 144 -20.48 -31.72 -40.85
C THR A 144 -19.67 -30.44 -41.03
N HIS A 145 -18.38 -30.45 -40.69
CA HIS A 145 -17.51 -29.26 -40.81
C HIS A 145 -17.50 -28.67 -42.23
N THR A 146 -17.69 -29.50 -43.26
CA THR A 146 -17.88 -29.07 -44.66
C THR A 146 -19.21 -28.36 -44.90
N SER A 147 -20.29 -28.76 -44.22
CA SER A 147 -21.58 -28.03 -44.26
C SER A 147 -21.49 -26.66 -43.58
N ILE A 148 -20.72 -26.56 -42.49
CA ILE A 148 -20.44 -25.29 -41.79
C ILE A 148 -19.61 -24.38 -42.70
N ALA A 149 -18.52 -24.90 -43.29
CA ALA A 149 -17.68 -24.16 -44.24
C ALA A 149 -18.42 -23.71 -45.52
N LYS A 150 -19.49 -24.40 -45.93
CA LYS A 150 -20.33 -23.96 -47.07
C LYS A 150 -21.00 -22.61 -46.81
N ARG A 151 -21.33 -22.29 -45.56
CA ARG A 151 -22.01 -21.03 -45.17
C ARG A 151 -21.10 -19.80 -45.27
N PHE A 152 -19.78 -19.99 -45.28
CA PHE A 152 -18.84 -18.91 -45.55
C PHE A 152 -18.92 -18.46 -47.00
N LYS A 153 -19.27 -17.20 -47.23
CA LYS A 153 -19.27 -16.58 -48.56
C LYS A 153 -17.93 -15.88 -48.78
N PHE A 154 -17.27 -16.22 -49.89
CA PHE A 154 -16.01 -15.64 -50.32
C PHE A 154 -16.30 -14.66 -51.46
N ALA A 155 -16.65 -13.42 -51.12
CA ALA A 155 -16.80 -12.35 -52.09
C ALA A 155 -15.40 -11.86 -52.51
N GLN A 156 -15.22 -11.63 -53.81
CA GLN A 156 -13.92 -11.25 -54.38
C GLN A 156 -13.46 -9.89 -53.83
N GLU A 157 -14.39 -8.94 -53.72
CA GLU A 157 -14.17 -7.60 -53.17
C GLU A 157 -13.67 -7.69 -51.72
N LYS A 158 -14.31 -8.53 -50.91
CA LYS A 158 -13.95 -8.72 -49.51
C LYS A 158 -12.55 -9.32 -49.33
N ILE A 159 -12.18 -10.29 -50.18
CA ILE A 159 -10.82 -10.86 -50.16
C ILE A 159 -9.80 -9.82 -50.63
N LEU A 160 -10.12 -9.00 -51.63
CA LEU A 160 -9.27 -7.90 -52.08
C LEU A 160 -9.06 -6.85 -50.98
N ASP A 161 -10.11 -6.49 -50.25
CA ASP A 161 -10.03 -5.56 -49.12
C ASP A 161 -9.14 -6.13 -48.00
N PHE A 162 -9.24 -7.43 -47.70
CA PHE A 162 -8.33 -8.08 -46.73
C PHE A 162 -6.88 -8.16 -47.24
N LYS A 163 -6.65 -8.43 -48.53
CA LYS A 163 -5.31 -8.36 -49.13
C LYS A 163 -4.73 -6.96 -49.03
N LEU A 164 -5.55 -5.93 -49.27
CA LEU A 164 -5.15 -4.54 -49.14
C LEU A 164 -4.79 -4.20 -47.69
N GLN A 165 -5.65 -4.55 -46.73
CA GLN A 165 -5.37 -4.38 -45.29
C GLN A 165 -4.07 -5.07 -44.88
N PHE A 166 -3.83 -6.30 -45.33
CA PHE A 166 -2.59 -7.04 -45.03
C PHE A 166 -1.37 -6.27 -45.54
N HIS A 167 -1.37 -5.82 -46.80
CA HIS A 167 -0.24 -5.08 -47.35
C HIS A 167 -0.03 -3.72 -46.68
N LEU A 168 -1.11 -3.01 -46.33
CA LEU A 168 -1.00 -1.77 -45.56
C LEU A 168 -0.45 -2.01 -44.14
N ALA A 169 -0.87 -3.08 -43.47
CA ALA A 169 -0.31 -3.47 -42.17
C ALA A 169 1.19 -3.82 -42.25
N GLN A 170 1.64 -4.45 -43.34
CA GLN A 170 3.05 -4.71 -43.58
C GLN A 170 3.86 -3.42 -43.81
N ILE A 171 3.25 -2.37 -44.40
CA ILE A 171 3.87 -1.04 -44.48
C ILE A 171 4.10 -0.49 -43.06
N VAL A 172 3.13 -0.61 -42.15
CA VAL A 172 3.30 -0.16 -40.76
C VAL A 172 4.49 -0.85 -40.11
N LYS A 173 4.56 -2.19 -40.21
CA LYS A 173 5.69 -2.99 -39.67
C LYS A 173 7.05 -2.49 -40.17
N GLN A 174 7.16 -2.12 -41.45
CA GLN A 174 8.40 -1.59 -42.03
C GLN A 174 8.72 -0.17 -41.57
N LEU A 175 7.69 0.61 -41.22
CA LEU A 175 7.83 1.99 -40.75
C LEU A 175 7.90 2.12 -39.23
N GLU A 176 7.74 1.04 -38.46
CA GLU A 176 7.71 1.05 -36.99
C GLU A 176 8.88 1.85 -36.39
N GLN A 177 10.10 1.63 -36.88
CA GLN A 177 11.26 2.38 -36.39
C GLN A 177 11.16 3.87 -36.73
N SER A 178 10.72 4.22 -37.93
CA SER A 178 10.54 5.63 -38.31
C SER A 178 9.43 6.32 -37.52
N ILE A 179 8.36 5.60 -37.17
CA ILE A 179 7.29 6.10 -36.30
C ILE A 179 7.85 6.35 -34.89
N ARG A 180 8.61 5.37 -34.35
CA ARG A 180 9.31 5.51 -33.07
C ARG A 180 10.27 6.70 -33.06
N ASP A 181 11.05 6.88 -34.12
CA ASP A 181 12.01 7.97 -34.24
C ASP A 181 11.32 9.34 -34.30
N ASP A 182 10.24 9.47 -35.08
CA ASP A 182 9.46 10.71 -35.20
C ASP A 182 8.80 11.08 -33.86
N ALA A 183 8.18 10.10 -33.19
CA ALA A 183 7.60 10.29 -31.87
C ALA A 183 8.68 10.66 -30.86
N HIS A 184 9.79 9.92 -30.80
CA HIS A 184 10.88 10.20 -29.87
C HIS A 184 11.49 11.59 -30.08
N ALA A 185 11.67 12.03 -31.32
CA ALA A 185 12.17 13.38 -31.64
C ALA A 185 11.22 14.47 -31.12
N GLU A 186 9.90 14.31 -31.31
CA GLU A 186 8.91 15.25 -30.80
C GLU A 186 8.84 15.26 -29.28
N LEU A 187 8.82 14.08 -28.66
CA LEU A 187 8.85 13.92 -27.20
C LEU A 187 10.12 14.58 -26.61
N THR A 188 11.26 14.43 -27.29
CA THR A 188 12.51 15.08 -26.88
C THR A 188 12.38 16.60 -26.92
N HIS A 189 11.83 17.15 -28.01
CA HIS A 189 11.60 18.58 -28.16
C HIS A 189 10.64 19.13 -27.08
N MET A 190 9.54 18.42 -26.82
CA MET A 190 8.60 18.80 -25.76
C MET A 190 9.26 18.77 -24.38
N LEU A 191 10.15 17.82 -24.11
CA LEU A 191 10.85 17.72 -22.82
C LEU A 191 11.80 18.90 -22.62
N GLU A 192 12.48 19.30 -23.70
CA GLU A 192 13.35 20.47 -23.71
C GLU A 192 12.57 21.77 -23.56
N SER A 193 11.36 21.85 -24.12
CA SER A 193 10.46 23.00 -23.92
C SER A 193 9.95 23.05 -22.49
N LEU A 194 9.48 21.92 -21.96
CA LEU A 194 8.94 21.82 -20.61
C LEU A 194 9.98 22.17 -19.54
N THR A 195 11.20 21.65 -19.68
CA THR A 195 12.28 21.93 -18.72
C THR A 195 12.71 23.41 -18.72
N LYS A 196 12.39 24.18 -19.77
CA LYS A 196 12.54 25.65 -19.80
C LYS A 196 11.34 26.38 -19.18
N ASN A 197 10.18 25.75 -19.08
CA ASN A 197 9.01 26.28 -18.39
C ASN A 197 9.14 26.04 -16.88
N THR A 198 9.93 26.89 -16.22
CA THR A 198 10.24 26.75 -14.79
C THR A 198 8.99 26.83 -13.91
N GLU A 199 7.98 27.59 -14.29
CA GLU A 199 6.74 27.74 -13.51
C GLU A 199 5.97 26.41 -13.41
N VAL A 200 5.73 25.76 -14.55
CA VAL A 200 5.02 24.46 -14.57
C VAL A 200 5.85 23.38 -13.86
N MET A 201 7.16 23.36 -14.11
CA MET A 201 8.07 22.43 -13.44
C MET A 201 8.11 22.63 -11.93
N GLU A 202 8.13 23.88 -11.46
CA GLU A 202 8.14 24.19 -10.04
C GLU A 202 6.81 23.83 -9.39
N ASN A 203 5.69 24.18 -10.01
CA ASN A 203 4.37 23.82 -9.49
C ASN A 203 4.19 22.30 -9.38
N ALA A 204 4.54 21.55 -10.41
CA ALA A 204 4.49 20.09 -10.37
C ALA A 204 5.44 19.49 -9.32
N TYR A 205 6.63 20.09 -9.14
CA TYR A 205 7.56 19.68 -8.09
C TYR A 205 6.99 19.91 -6.69
N ARG A 206 6.43 21.10 -6.45
CA ARG A 206 5.81 21.48 -5.17
C ARG A 206 4.67 20.54 -4.79
N VAL A 207 3.74 20.31 -5.72
CA VAL A 207 2.64 19.34 -5.53
C VAL A 207 3.21 17.97 -5.18
N LYS A 208 4.26 17.52 -5.90
CA LYS A 208 4.84 16.21 -5.65
C LYS A 208 5.54 16.09 -4.29
N VAL A 209 6.24 17.13 -3.86
CA VAL A 209 6.85 17.20 -2.52
C VAL A 209 5.77 17.16 -1.44
N ASP A 210 4.71 17.95 -1.62
CA ASP A 210 3.59 17.98 -0.67
C ASP A 210 2.87 16.65 -0.55
N ASP A 211 2.62 15.97 -1.68
CA ASP A 211 2.07 14.61 -1.70
C ASP A 211 2.94 13.63 -0.91
N LEU A 212 4.27 13.75 -1.00
CA LEU A 212 5.20 12.86 -0.32
C LEU A 212 5.31 13.17 1.18
N ILE A 213 5.20 14.45 1.57
CA ILE A 213 5.22 14.88 2.98
C ILE A 213 3.96 14.39 3.71
N HIS A 214 2.79 14.43 3.06
CA HIS A 214 1.49 14.09 3.66
C HIS A 214 0.98 12.70 3.26
N SER A 215 1.84 11.88 2.65
CA SER A 215 1.48 10.52 2.27
C SER A 215 1.06 9.70 3.50
N GLU A 216 0.06 8.83 3.34
CA GLU A 216 -0.36 7.89 4.39
C GLU A 216 0.78 6.96 4.86
N HIS A 217 1.77 6.75 3.99
CA HIS A 217 2.96 5.96 4.29
C HIS A 217 4.10 6.85 4.80
N LYS A 218 4.33 6.83 6.11
CA LYS A 218 5.36 7.64 6.80
C LYS A 218 6.79 7.46 6.25
N ASP A 219 7.08 6.30 5.66
CA ASP A 219 8.38 5.99 5.05
C ASP A 219 8.81 6.97 3.95
N PHE A 220 7.86 7.63 3.28
CA PHE A 220 8.16 8.64 2.26
C PHE A 220 8.71 9.92 2.88
N GLN A 221 8.08 10.39 3.95
CA GLN A 221 8.55 11.56 4.68
C GLN A 221 9.93 11.28 5.30
N VAL A 222 10.16 10.08 5.84
CA VAL A 222 11.46 9.63 6.36
C VAL A 222 12.54 9.69 5.27
N GLN A 223 12.26 9.18 4.06
CA GLN A 223 13.23 9.21 2.97
C GLN A 223 13.56 10.63 2.51
N LEU A 224 12.58 11.55 2.53
CA LEU A 224 12.82 12.96 2.28
C LEU A 224 13.72 13.56 3.37
N PHE A 225 13.43 13.35 4.66
CA PHE A 225 14.29 13.81 5.74
C PHE A 225 15.71 13.25 5.64
N LYS A 226 15.85 11.97 5.28
CA LYS A 226 17.14 11.33 5.03
C LYS A 226 17.88 11.97 3.86
N ALA A 227 17.20 12.25 2.75
CA ALA A 227 17.80 12.83 1.56
C ALA A 227 18.25 14.28 1.77
N TYR A 228 17.43 15.10 2.43
CA TYR A 228 17.67 16.54 2.57
C TYR A 228 18.43 16.93 3.84
N PHE A 229 18.33 16.13 4.91
CA PHE A 229 18.95 16.42 6.21
C PHE A 229 19.76 15.25 6.80
N GLY A 230 19.78 14.07 6.18
CA GLY A 230 20.50 12.91 6.72
C GLY A 230 19.82 12.24 7.93
N ILE A 231 18.54 12.54 8.18
CA ILE A 231 17.81 12.07 9.36
C ILE A 231 16.84 10.95 8.99
N GLU A 232 16.97 9.81 9.66
CA GLU A 232 16.16 8.61 9.44
C GLU A 232 14.89 8.60 10.32
N LYS A 233 14.20 9.75 10.41
CA LYS A 233 12.99 9.92 11.23
C LYS A 233 12.03 10.88 10.53
N SER A 234 10.73 10.62 10.65
CA SER A 234 9.65 11.53 10.24
C SER A 234 9.53 12.71 11.22
N ALA A 235 8.81 13.76 10.83
CA ALA A 235 8.61 14.94 11.67
C ALA A 235 7.98 14.58 13.03
N GLN A 236 7.00 13.67 13.02
CA GLN A 236 6.36 13.18 14.23
C GLN A 236 7.29 12.32 15.08
N GLU A 237 8.16 11.51 14.47
CA GLU A 237 9.13 10.68 15.21
C GLU A 237 10.23 11.53 15.85
N ILE A 238 10.71 12.58 15.16
CA ILE A 238 11.64 13.56 15.74
C ILE A 238 11.00 14.22 16.96
N TYR A 239 9.77 14.72 16.83
CA TYR A 239 9.03 15.32 17.94
C TYR A 239 8.80 14.33 19.10
N ASN A 240 8.37 13.10 18.80
CA ASN A 240 8.16 12.07 19.82
C ASN A 240 9.47 11.74 20.54
N THR A 241 10.60 11.65 19.82
CA THR A 241 11.92 11.42 20.43
C THR A 241 12.30 12.58 21.35
N LEU A 242 12.13 13.82 20.91
CA LEU A 242 12.36 15.00 21.76
C LEU A 242 11.45 14.96 23.02
N LYS A 243 10.16 14.64 22.87
CA LYS A 243 9.19 14.52 23.96
C LYS A 243 9.46 13.34 24.90
N GLU A 244 9.98 12.24 24.40
CA GLU A 244 10.40 11.12 25.24
C GLU A 244 11.65 11.47 26.05
N LEU A 245 12.59 12.20 25.45
CA LEU A 245 13.78 12.68 26.16
C LEU A 245 13.41 13.68 27.27
N THR A 246 12.35 14.48 27.13
CA THR A 246 11.86 15.39 28.19
C THR A 246 11.16 14.67 29.35
N ARG A 247 10.64 13.46 29.13
CA ARG A 247 9.91 12.65 30.13
C ARG A 247 10.82 11.83 31.04
N LYS A 248 12.12 11.74 30.75
CA LYS A 248 13.08 10.95 31.54
C LYS A 248 13.36 11.61 32.89
N TRP A 249 12.61 11.22 33.92
CA TRP A 249 12.89 11.55 35.33
C TRP A 249 13.92 10.58 35.91
N GLN A 250 14.91 11.07 36.65
CA GLN A 250 15.86 10.21 37.36
C GLN A 250 15.93 10.56 38.85
N VAL A 251 15.68 9.53 39.65
CA VAL A 251 15.49 9.59 41.08
C VAL A 251 16.72 9.06 41.81
N ASN A 252 17.18 9.73 42.87
CA ASN A 252 18.20 9.20 43.76
C ASN A 252 17.60 8.08 44.63
N PHE A 253 17.51 6.88 44.05
CA PHE A 253 16.94 5.69 44.68
C PHE A 253 17.66 5.30 45.97
N THR A 254 18.95 5.60 46.08
CA THR A 254 19.72 5.30 47.29
C THR A 254 19.19 6.11 48.48
N THR A 255 18.96 7.40 48.27
CA THR A 255 18.39 8.28 49.31
C THR A 255 16.92 7.98 49.55
N PHE A 256 16.13 7.77 48.48
CA PHE A 256 14.72 7.39 48.57
C PHE A 256 14.52 6.12 49.40
N ARG A 257 15.29 5.08 49.09
CA ARG A 257 15.25 3.79 49.77
C ARG A 257 15.64 3.91 51.22
N LYS A 258 16.78 4.57 51.52
CA LYS A 258 17.24 4.77 52.90
C LYS A 258 16.18 5.43 53.79
N LYS A 259 15.43 6.39 53.24
CA LYS A 259 14.44 7.13 54.02
C LYS A 259 13.09 6.44 54.14
N PHE A 260 12.60 5.81 53.07
CA PHE A 260 11.19 5.39 52.99
C PHE A 260 10.97 3.88 53.01
N GLN A 261 11.99 3.04 52.80
CA GLN A 261 11.86 1.57 52.70
C GLN A 261 11.22 0.92 53.94
N HIS A 262 11.44 1.50 55.13
CA HIS A 262 10.93 0.96 56.39
C HIS A 262 9.76 1.77 56.98
N ARG A 263 9.39 2.89 56.33
CA ARG A 263 8.31 3.78 56.80
C ARG A 263 6.98 3.55 56.08
N LEU A 264 7.04 2.94 54.89
CA LEU A 264 5.89 2.60 54.08
C LEU A 264 5.63 1.08 54.08
N PRO A 265 4.36 0.65 53.96
CA PRO A 265 4.03 -0.73 53.65
C PRO A 265 4.69 -1.18 52.35
N ARG A 266 5.04 -2.47 52.29
CA ARG A 266 5.88 -3.04 51.23
C ARG A 266 5.31 -2.78 49.83
N ASP A 267 4.01 -2.94 49.64
CA ASP A 267 3.38 -2.82 48.32
C ASP A 267 3.30 -1.35 47.86
N GLU A 268 3.06 -0.41 48.76
CA GLU A 268 2.99 1.02 48.47
C GLU A 268 4.37 1.62 48.23
N TYR A 269 5.37 1.21 49.01
CA TYR A 269 6.76 1.57 48.76
C TYR A 269 7.19 1.11 47.37
N ASN A 270 6.90 -0.15 47.02
CA ASN A 270 7.25 -0.69 45.72
C ASN A 270 6.48 0.01 44.58
N GLY A 271 5.21 0.35 44.79
CA GLY A 271 4.41 1.13 43.86
C GLY A 271 5.02 2.52 43.61
N LEU A 272 5.27 3.27 44.69
CA LEU A 272 5.85 4.62 44.62
C LEU A 272 7.28 4.60 44.05
N LEU A 273 8.09 3.60 44.40
CA LEU A 273 9.42 3.39 43.83
C LEU A 273 9.35 3.16 42.32
N LYS A 274 8.40 2.32 41.88
CA LYS A 274 8.20 2.01 40.46
C LYS A 274 7.72 3.23 39.70
N ALA A 275 6.67 3.90 40.17
CA ALA A 275 6.19 5.14 39.57
C ALA A 275 7.29 6.21 39.55
N ALA A 276 8.12 6.25 40.61
CA ALA A 276 9.26 7.15 40.71
C ALA A 276 10.35 6.90 39.65
N SER A 277 10.47 5.67 39.18
CA SER A 277 11.40 5.32 38.10
C SER A 277 10.89 5.62 36.70
N VAL A 278 9.57 5.77 36.53
CA VAL A 278 8.94 5.86 35.22
C VAL A 278 8.71 7.32 34.83
N SER A 279 8.00 8.08 35.66
CA SER A 279 7.82 9.50 35.45
C SER A 279 7.33 10.17 36.71
N LYS A 280 7.55 11.48 36.81
CA LYS A 280 7.00 12.26 37.92
C LYS A 280 5.46 12.20 37.95
N GLU A 281 4.82 12.20 36.78
CA GLU A 281 3.36 12.22 36.63
C GLU A 281 2.72 10.96 37.22
N GLU A 282 3.25 9.78 36.89
CA GLU A 282 2.77 8.52 37.46
C GLU A 282 3.04 8.43 38.97
N TYR A 283 4.18 8.96 39.44
CA TYR A 283 4.48 9.01 40.88
C TYR A 283 3.45 9.85 41.63
N THR A 284 3.12 11.02 41.09
CA THR A 284 2.09 11.90 41.65
C THR A 284 0.72 11.21 41.65
N HIS A 285 0.30 10.63 40.53
CA HIS A 285 -0.98 9.92 40.46
C HIS A 285 -1.07 8.77 41.46
N LEU A 286 -0.02 7.97 41.60
CA LEU A 286 -0.02 6.85 42.53
C LEU A 286 0.02 7.31 44.00
N LEU A 287 0.78 8.37 44.30
CA LEU A 287 0.83 8.98 45.63
C LEU A 287 -0.54 9.53 46.03
N GLU A 288 -1.22 10.22 45.12
CA GLU A 288 -2.58 10.73 45.31
C GLU A 288 -3.58 9.59 45.52
N TYR A 289 -3.52 8.57 44.67
CA TYR A 289 -4.36 7.38 44.81
C TYR A 289 -4.18 6.72 46.19
N ILE A 290 -2.94 6.57 46.68
CA ILE A 290 -2.66 6.00 48.00
C ILE A 290 -3.22 6.90 49.12
N LYS A 291 -3.05 8.23 49.02
CA LYS A 291 -3.59 9.20 49.99
C LYS A 291 -5.12 9.17 50.05
N GLU A 292 -5.77 8.99 48.90
CA GLU A 292 -7.22 8.87 48.80
C GLU A 292 -7.73 7.54 49.37
N GLN A 293 -7.12 6.41 48.98
CA GLN A 293 -7.48 5.08 49.49
C GLN A 293 -7.32 5.01 51.02
N ARG A 294 -6.31 5.67 51.58
CA ARG A 294 -6.08 5.76 53.03
C ARG A 294 -6.82 6.92 53.69
N GLY A 295 -7.77 7.57 53.01
CA GLY A 295 -8.61 8.64 53.55
C GLY A 295 -7.86 9.83 54.16
N ILE A 296 -6.57 9.98 53.90
CA ILE A 296 -5.70 11.04 54.44
C ILE A 296 -6.18 12.41 53.94
N ASN A 297 -6.54 12.49 52.66
CA ASN A 297 -7.11 13.69 52.06
C ASN A 297 -8.47 14.06 52.65
N LEU A 298 -9.30 13.06 52.99
CA LEU A 298 -10.60 13.30 53.62
C LEU A 298 -10.44 13.78 55.07
N PHE A 299 -9.52 13.17 55.83
CA PHE A 299 -9.17 13.56 57.20
C PHE A 299 -8.75 15.04 57.26
N LYS A 300 -7.81 15.45 56.40
CA LYS A 300 -7.32 16.85 56.34
C LYS A 300 -8.45 17.84 56.01
N LYS A 301 -9.25 17.54 54.99
CA LYS A 301 -10.39 18.39 54.56
C LYS A 301 -11.47 18.56 55.63
N LEU A 302 -11.72 17.52 56.43
CA LEU A 302 -12.71 17.57 57.51
C LEU A 302 -12.22 18.37 58.72
N LYS A 303 -10.91 18.34 59.01
CA LYS A 303 -10.30 19.18 60.05
C LYS A 303 -10.43 20.68 59.71
N GLU A 304 -10.25 21.02 58.44
CA GLU A 304 -10.30 22.41 57.95
C GLU A 304 -11.72 22.98 57.91
N LYS A 305 -12.74 22.12 57.72
CA LYS A 305 -14.14 22.51 57.86
C LYS A 305 -14.52 22.45 59.34
N HIS A 306 -14.38 23.56 60.06
CA HIS A 306 -14.84 23.75 61.45
C HIS A 306 -16.36 23.57 61.60
N LEU A 307 -16.88 22.38 61.37
CA LEU A 307 -18.22 21.95 61.74
C LEU A 307 -18.22 21.59 63.23
N PRO A 308 -19.32 21.81 63.97
CA PRO A 308 -19.41 21.43 65.38
C PRO A 308 -19.18 19.92 65.52
N ILE A 309 -18.07 19.55 66.16
CA ILE A 309 -17.68 18.16 66.33
C ILE A 309 -18.46 17.60 67.52
N ASP A 310 -19.38 16.69 67.27
CA ASP A 310 -20.08 15.92 68.29
C ASP A 310 -19.69 14.43 68.24
N LYS A 311 -20.08 13.67 69.26
CA LYS A 311 -19.71 12.25 69.37
C LYS A 311 -20.25 11.40 68.20
N ASP A 312 -21.39 11.78 67.63
CA ASP A 312 -21.99 11.01 66.54
C ASP A 312 -21.29 11.28 65.21
N SER A 313 -20.79 12.49 65.00
CA SER A 313 -19.90 12.84 63.87
C SER A 313 -18.59 12.04 63.93
N ILE A 314 -18.00 11.87 65.12
CA ILE A 314 -16.79 11.07 65.33
C ILE A 314 -17.06 9.58 65.08
N LYS A 315 -18.19 9.04 65.53
CA LYS A 315 -18.57 7.65 65.24
C LYS A 315 -18.72 7.42 63.74
N HIS A 316 -19.45 8.31 63.06
CA HIS A 316 -19.60 8.22 61.60
C HIS A 316 -18.25 8.34 60.89
N PHE A 317 -17.36 9.18 61.41
CA PHE A 317 -15.99 9.30 60.92
C PHE A 317 -15.18 8.01 61.09
N LEU A 318 -15.20 7.39 62.27
CA LEU A 318 -14.54 6.11 62.52
C LEU A 318 -15.09 5.00 61.62
N VAL A 319 -16.40 5.01 61.33
CA VAL A 319 -17.03 4.05 60.41
C VAL A 319 -16.44 4.21 59.02
N ARG A 320 -16.33 5.46 58.52
CA ARG A 320 -15.67 5.73 57.24
C ARG A 320 -14.19 5.33 57.25
N LEU A 321 -13.48 5.54 58.36
CA LEU A 321 -12.08 5.11 58.46
C LEU A 321 -11.92 3.58 58.43
N LYS A 322 -12.87 2.85 59.00
CA LYS A 322 -12.93 1.38 58.90
C LYS A 322 -13.27 0.92 57.49
N GLU A 323 -14.30 1.48 56.87
CA GLU A 323 -14.73 1.13 55.51
C GLU A 323 -13.61 1.34 54.48
N ASN A 324 -12.80 2.39 54.66
CA ASN A 324 -11.62 2.68 53.85
C ASN A 324 -10.34 1.97 54.33
N LYS A 325 -10.45 0.98 55.23
CA LYS A 325 -9.35 0.13 55.73
C LYS A 325 -8.19 0.86 56.41
N ILE A 326 -8.43 2.07 56.92
CA ILE A 326 -7.43 2.86 57.67
C ILE A 326 -7.32 2.32 59.10
N LEU A 327 -8.45 1.87 59.65
CA LEU A 327 -8.53 1.14 60.90
C LEU A 327 -8.89 -0.31 60.59
N ASN A 328 -8.18 -1.26 61.20
CA ASN A 328 -8.62 -2.65 61.16
C ASN A 328 -9.83 -2.86 62.08
N ASP A 329 -10.58 -3.95 61.87
CA ASP A 329 -11.86 -4.19 62.58
C ASP A 329 -11.71 -4.14 64.10
N LYS A 330 -10.62 -4.72 64.63
CA LYS A 330 -10.31 -4.73 66.06
C LYS A 330 -10.11 -3.31 66.60
N ARG A 331 -9.31 -2.50 65.91
CA ARG A 331 -8.96 -1.15 66.35
C ARG A 331 -10.10 -0.17 66.14
N PHE A 332 -10.92 -0.37 65.10
CA PHE A 332 -12.18 0.35 64.97
C PHE A 332 -13.11 0.07 66.15
N LEU A 333 -13.29 -1.20 66.54
CA LEU A 333 -14.17 -1.54 67.67
C LEU A 333 -13.66 -0.93 68.97
N GLU A 334 -12.35 -0.97 69.21
CA GLU A 334 -11.70 -0.34 70.36
C GLU A 334 -11.91 1.18 70.38
N LEU A 335 -11.71 1.87 69.24
CA LEU A 335 -11.89 3.32 69.14
C LEU A 335 -13.36 3.73 69.19
N HIS A 336 -14.24 2.98 68.56
CA HIS A 336 -15.69 3.23 68.57
C HIS A 336 -16.27 3.04 69.98
N ALA A 337 -15.81 2.02 70.71
CA ALA A 337 -16.14 1.84 72.12
C ALA A 337 -15.61 3.00 72.97
N ARG A 338 -14.35 3.44 72.75
CA ARG A 338 -13.78 4.63 73.42
C ARG A 338 -14.61 5.88 73.17
N VAL A 339 -15.12 6.14 71.96
CA VAL A 339 -15.99 7.31 71.69
C VAL A 339 -17.30 7.25 72.48
N ILE A 340 -17.87 6.06 72.63
CA ILE A 340 -19.14 5.86 73.34
C ILE A 340 -18.98 6.07 74.85
N THR A 341 -17.92 5.51 75.43
CA THR A 341 -17.72 5.48 76.89
C THR A 341 -16.89 6.65 77.42
N SER A 342 -16.17 7.37 76.56
CA SER A 342 -15.33 8.49 76.97
C SER A 342 -16.18 9.66 77.47
N SER A 343 -15.81 10.21 78.62
CA SER A 343 -16.27 11.51 79.12
C SER A 343 -15.47 12.68 78.55
N GLU A 344 -14.45 12.41 77.70
CA GLU A 344 -13.65 13.43 77.03
C GLU A 344 -14.52 14.24 76.06
N ASP A 345 -14.13 15.52 75.92
CA ASP A 345 -14.71 16.40 74.92
C ASP A 345 -14.47 15.82 73.51
N PRO A 346 -15.48 15.82 72.62
CA PRO A 346 -15.35 15.29 71.26
C PRO A 346 -14.16 15.87 70.48
N LEU A 347 -13.83 17.15 70.70
CA LEU A 347 -12.68 17.79 70.08
C LEU A 347 -11.38 17.16 70.57
N ALA A 348 -11.24 16.94 71.88
CA ALA A 348 -10.05 16.31 72.47
C ALA A 348 -9.87 14.85 71.99
N PHE A 349 -10.96 14.10 71.79
CA PHE A 349 -10.88 12.76 71.23
C PHE A 349 -10.45 12.76 69.75
N MET A 350 -10.97 13.71 68.95
CA MET A 350 -10.51 13.91 67.57
C MET A 350 -9.04 14.31 67.51
N GLU A 351 -8.57 15.15 68.42
CA GLU A 351 -7.16 15.50 68.55
C GLU A 351 -6.29 14.29 68.92
N SER A 352 -6.77 13.40 69.79
CA SER A 352 -6.09 12.13 70.12
C SER A 352 -6.01 11.19 68.91
N LEU A 353 -7.11 11.03 68.17
CA LEU A 353 -7.16 10.25 66.93
C LEU A 353 -6.22 10.83 65.86
N GLU A 354 -6.15 12.16 65.78
CA GLU A 354 -5.19 12.86 64.92
C GLU A 354 -3.76 12.51 65.29
N GLN A 355 -3.41 12.53 66.58
CA GLN A 355 -2.07 12.15 67.03
C GLN A 355 -1.72 10.70 66.65
N GLU A 356 -2.68 9.77 66.71
CA GLU A 356 -2.47 8.38 66.28
C GLU A 356 -2.24 8.26 64.75
N LEU A 357 -2.95 9.05 63.92
CA LEU A 357 -2.80 9.05 62.45
C LEU A 357 -1.68 9.98 61.94
N LYS A 358 -1.09 10.79 62.82
CA LYS A 358 -0.05 11.78 62.52
C LYS A 358 1.19 11.17 61.86
N ALA A 359 1.60 9.97 62.26
CA ALA A 359 2.81 9.34 61.72
C ALA A 359 2.66 8.91 60.23
N PRO A 360 1.61 8.17 59.82
CA PRO A 360 1.33 7.90 58.41
C PRO A 360 1.21 9.19 57.58
N ILE A 361 0.44 10.16 58.07
CA ILE A 361 0.24 11.45 57.40
C ILE A 361 1.59 12.14 57.17
N LYS A 362 2.42 12.21 58.22
CA LYS A 362 3.77 12.79 58.14
C LYS A 362 4.66 12.08 57.12
N VAL A 363 4.58 10.75 56.97
CA VAL A 363 5.39 10.03 55.97
C VAL A 363 4.97 10.36 54.53
N TYR A 364 3.67 10.47 54.24
CA TYR A 364 3.23 10.87 52.89
C TYR A 364 3.44 12.35 52.62
N ASP A 365 3.33 13.18 53.66
CA ASP A 365 3.67 14.59 53.60
C ASP A 365 5.19 14.76 53.40
N GLU A 366 6.02 13.93 54.01
CA GLU A 366 7.47 13.86 53.77
C GLU A 366 7.78 13.35 52.35
N LEU A 367 7.02 12.40 51.78
CA LEU A 367 7.19 11.92 50.40
C LEU A 367 6.80 12.96 49.34
N GLU A 368 5.82 13.80 49.67
CA GLU A 368 5.38 14.93 48.86
C GLU A 368 6.34 16.12 49.00
N ALA A 369 6.72 16.45 50.23
CA ALA A 369 7.62 17.57 50.55
C ALA A 369 9.08 17.29 50.15
N GLU A 370 9.56 16.05 50.34
CA GLU A 370 10.85 15.60 49.86
C GLU A 370 10.73 14.95 48.47
N SER A 371 10.12 15.65 47.52
CA SER A 371 10.16 15.26 46.10
C SER A 371 11.57 14.75 45.78
N ILE A 372 11.66 13.45 45.50
CA ILE A 372 12.85 12.64 45.73
C ILE A 372 14.10 13.32 45.13
N PRO A 373 15.22 13.47 45.89
CA PRO A 373 16.38 14.18 45.38
C PRO A 373 16.82 13.62 44.02
N ILE A 374 16.97 14.50 43.04
CA ILE A 374 17.35 14.14 41.66
C ILE A 374 18.85 13.87 41.63
N MET A 375 19.29 12.76 41.03
CA MET A 375 20.72 12.56 40.73
C MET A 375 21.09 13.37 39.49
N MET A 376 22.29 13.96 39.49
CA MET A 376 22.81 14.85 38.44
C MET A 376 22.68 14.21 37.04
N SER A 377 21.61 14.55 36.34
CA SER A 377 21.61 15.34 35.10
C SER A 377 22.44 14.82 33.89
N SER A 378 23.64 14.27 34.05
CA SER A 378 24.66 14.14 32.99
C SER A 378 24.23 13.26 31.80
N LEU A 379 23.54 12.13 32.00
CA LEU A 379 23.14 11.24 30.90
C LEU A 379 21.97 11.82 30.08
N THR A 380 20.96 12.37 30.75
CA THR A 380 19.84 13.04 30.07
C THR A 380 20.31 14.31 29.37
N HIS A 381 21.21 15.10 29.99
CA HIS A 381 21.90 16.20 29.32
C HIS A 381 22.63 15.71 28.07
N THR A 382 23.45 14.66 28.20
CA THR A 382 24.23 14.14 27.09
C THR A 382 23.34 13.61 25.96
N SER A 383 22.23 12.95 26.27
CA SER A 383 21.28 12.45 25.25
C SER A 383 20.50 13.56 24.56
N ILE A 384 20.01 14.55 25.30
CA ILE A 384 19.33 15.71 24.71
C ILE A 384 20.31 16.52 23.85
N GLN A 385 21.51 16.79 24.37
CA GLN A 385 22.57 17.46 23.61
C GLN A 385 22.93 16.70 22.34
N LYS A 386 23.27 15.41 22.43
CA LYS A 386 23.61 14.59 21.25
C LYS A 386 22.49 14.58 20.21
N PHE A 387 21.23 14.51 20.63
CA PHE A 387 20.12 14.48 19.69
C PHE A 387 19.86 15.85 19.07
N LEU A 388 19.93 16.94 19.83
CA LEU A 388 19.83 18.29 19.28
C LEU A 388 21.03 18.64 18.38
N ASP A 389 22.23 18.17 18.74
CA ASP A 389 23.43 18.31 17.91
C ASP A 389 23.28 17.49 16.62
N GLU A 390 22.69 16.29 16.65
CA GLU A 390 22.32 15.53 15.44
C GLU A 390 21.34 16.30 14.55
N LEU A 391 20.37 17.00 15.13
CA LEU A 391 19.43 17.85 14.38
C LEU A 391 20.07 19.13 13.83
N THR A 392 21.23 19.54 14.37
CA THR A 392 21.95 20.77 13.98
C THR A 392 23.13 20.47 13.03
N ASP A 393 23.74 19.30 13.14
CA ASP A 393 24.91 18.86 12.39
C ASP A 393 24.60 18.73 10.89
N ALA A 394 25.08 19.70 10.12
CA ALA A 394 25.04 19.66 8.66
C ALA A 394 26.06 18.67 8.05
N GLU A 395 27.17 18.41 8.75
CA GLU A 395 28.33 17.66 8.22
C GLU A 395 28.07 16.18 7.94
N LYS A 396 27.04 15.57 8.54
CA LYS A 396 26.69 14.15 8.31
C LYS A 396 26.07 13.89 6.93
N SER A 397 25.65 14.92 6.21
CA SER A 397 25.11 14.79 4.86
C SER A 397 26.04 15.43 3.83
N LYS A 398 26.64 14.61 2.96
CA LYS A 398 27.42 15.09 1.79
C LYS A 398 26.62 16.01 0.84
N ARG A 399 25.32 16.22 1.07
CA ARG A 399 24.40 17.02 0.25
C ARG A 399 23.73 18.19 1.00
N ALA A 400 23.91 18.34 2.32
CA ALA A 400 23.26 19.40 3.10
C ALA A 400 24.27 20.40 3.68
N ALA A 401 24.08 21.69 3.37
CA ALA A 401 24.85 22.78 3.97
C ALA A 401 24.30 23.26 5.33
N GLU A 402 23.12 22.79 5.76
CA GLU A 402 22.39 23.25 6.94
C GLU A 402 21.65 22.05 7.60
N GLY A 403 21.63 21.99 8.95
CA GLY A 403 20.83 21.01 9.71
C GLY A 403 19.33 21.34 9.75
N ILE A 404 18.52 20.47 10.38
CA ILE A 404 17.08 20.75 10.58
C ILE A 404 16.88 21.93 11.53
N LEU A 405 17.67 22.00 12.60
CA LEU A 405 17.68 23.11 13.56
C LEU A 405 18.84 24.06 13.27
N THR A 406 18.62 25.35 13.48
CA THR A 406 19.74 26.30 13.55
C THR A 406 20.47 26.17 14.88
N GLN A 407 21.71 26.65 14.94
CA GLN A 407 22.46 26.71 16.20
C GLN A 407 21.72 27.58 17.24
N GLU A 408 21.05 28.64 16.80
CA GLU A 408 20.24 29.52 17.65
C GLU A 408 19.05 28.79 18.25
N GLU A 409 18.34 27.98 17.45
CA GLU A 409 17.20 27.18 17.92
C GLU A 409 17.64 26.04 18.83
N ARG A 410 18.76 25.38 18.51
CA ARG A 410 19.37 24.39 19.39
C ARG A 410 19.71 25.00 20.75
N ASN A 411 20.29 26.21 20.76
CA ASN A 411 20.58 26.95 21.98
C ASN A 411 19.31 27.45 22.67
N TYR A 412 18.25 27.77 21.92
CA TYR A 412 16.94 28.13 22.47
C TYR A 412 16.29 26.93 23.18
N PHE A 413 16.27 25.75 22.55
CA PHE A 413 15.74 24.53 23.16
C PHE A 413 16.57 24.08 24.36
N TYR A 414 17.91 24.21 24.28
CA TYR A 414 18.81 23.73 25.33
C TYR A 414 19.94 24.72 25.64
N PRO A 415 19.63 25.82 26.35
CA PRO A 415 20.60 26.85 26.68
C PRO A 415 21.58 26.33 27.74
N TYR A 416 22.87 26.35 27.43
CA TYR A 416 23.93 25.87 28.32
C TYR A 416 24.12 26.72 29.58
N TRP A 417 23.61 27.96 29.56
CA TRP A 417 23.74 28.94 30.63
C TRP A 417 22.60 28.91 31.66
N GLU A 418 21.55 28.11 31.44
CA GLU A 418 20.45 28.01 32.38
C GLU A 418 20.75 27.02 33.52
N ALA A 419 20.21 27.30 34.71
CA ALA A 419 20.42 26.48 35.91
C ALA A 419 19.75 25.10 35.83
N ASP A 420 18.66 24.96 35.05
CA ASP A 420 17.98 23.69 34.78
C ASP A 420 17.56 23.59 33.29
N PRO A 421 18.52 23.26 32.40
CA PRO A 421 18.27 23.17 30.95
C PRO A 421 17.23 22.11 30.57
N VAL A 422 17.06 21.05 31.38
CA VAL A 422 16.10 19.97 31.11
C VAL A 422 14.66 20.45 31.34
N LYS A 423 14.43 21.22 32.41
CA LYS A 423 13.13 21.84 32.67
C LYS A 423 12.76 22.83 31.57
N SER A 424 13.69 23.70 31.20
CA SER A 424 13.50 24.68 30.12
C SER A 424 13.20 24.03 28.77
N PHE A 425 13.93 22.96 28.45
CA PHE A 425 13.69 22.16 27.25
C PHE A 425 12.28 21.56 27.24
N ARG A 426 11.82 21.00 28.38
CA ARG A 426 10.46 20.47 28.51
C ARG A 426 9.40 21.56 28.27
N ASP A 427 9.54 22.70 28.94
CA ASP A 427 8.56 23.79 28.86
C ASP A 427 8.46 24.34 27.41
N LYS A 428 9.58 24.37 26.67
CA LYS A 428 9.63 24.82 25.27
C LYS A 428 9.06 23.80 24.27
N MET A 429 9.07 22.50 24.60
CA MET A 429 8.57 21.43 23.74
C MET A 429 7.04 21.39 23.63
N ASP A 430 6.32 21.98 24.59
CA ASP A 430 4.85 21.97 24.65
C ASP A 430 4.18 23.19 23.99
N ILE A 431 4.95 24.22 23.60
CA ILE A 431 4.41 25.50 23.09
C ILE A 431 4.33 25.52 21.56
N ILE A 432 5.21 24.78 20.86
CA ILE A 432 5.37 24.86 19.41
C ILE A 432 4.87 23.57 18.76
N ASN A 433 4.10 23.70 17.67
CA ASN A 433 3.77 22.55 16.81
C ASN A 433 4.99 22.16 15.97
N LEU A 434 5.96 21.52 16.63
CA LEU A 434 7.23 21.11 16.05
C LEU A 434 7.10 20.16 14.85
N PRO A 435 6.18 19.18 14.83
CA PRO A 435 5.96 18.36 13.63
C PRO A 435 5.69 19.22 12.39
N LYS A 436 4.76 20.17 12.47
CA LYS A 436 4.43 21.06 11.35
C LYS A 436 5.62 21.94 10.96
N LEU A 437 6.38 22.44 11.93
CA LEU A 437 7.58 23.24 11.68
C LEU A 437 8.65 22.43 10.94
N PHE A 438 8.86 21.16 11.30
CA PHE A 438 9.80 20.28 10.61
C PHE A 438 9.34 19.97 9.19
N GLU A 439 8.04 19.76 8.97
CA GLU A 439 7.46 19.60 7.62
C GLU A 439 7.64 20.85 6.77
N GLU A 440 7.40 22.04 7.32
CA GLU A 440 7.60 23.32 6.64
C GLU A 440 9.07 23.53 6.26
N ARG A 441 10.02 23.14 7.13
CA ARG A 441 11.45 23.18 6.81
C ARG A 441 11.85 22.18 5.74
N LEU A 442 11.29 20.98 5.79
CA LEU A 442 11.50 19.98 4.76
C LEU A 442 10.99 20.47 3.41
N ARG A 443 9.78 21.04 3.37
CA ARG A 443 9.20 21.68 2.19
C ARG A 443 10.08 22.81 1.67
N PHE A 444 10.47 23.74 2.55
CA PHE A 444 11.33 24.87 2.19
C PHE A 444 12.67 24.40 1.62
N ARG A 445 13.30 23.41 2.25
CA ARG A 445 14.60 22.89 1.81
C ARG A 445 14.49 22.17 0.48
N ALA A 446 13.47 21.34 0.29
CA ALA A 446 13.20 20.69 -0.99
C ALA A 446 13.01 21.73 -2.11
N HIS A 447 12.21 22.77 -1.87
CA HIS A 447 11.99 23.86 -2.84
C HIS A 447 13.26 24.68 -3.11
N LYS A 448 14.09 24.95 -2.10
CA LYS A 448 15.38 25.65 -2.29
C LYS A 448 16.33 24.90 -3.22
N GLN A 449 16.26 23.57 -3.25
CA GLN A 449 17.08 22.73 -4.14
C GLN A 449 16.48 22.54 -5.54
N PHE A 450 15.23 22.95 -5.77
CA PHE A 450 14.52 22.75 -7.04
C PHE A 450 15.35 23.17 -8.26
N ALA A 451 15.85 24.41 -8.28
CA ALA A 451 16.56 24.95 -9.43
C ALA A 451 17.82 24.14 -9.76
N ALA A 452 18.61 23.77 -8.74
CA ALA A 452 19.81 22.96 -8.91
C ALA A 452 19.49 21.54 -9.39
N ILE A 453 18.42 20.93 -8.86
CA ILE A 453 17.97 19.59 -9.28
C ILE A 453 17.47 19.63 -10.72
N LEU A 454 16.65 20.62 -11.09
CA LEU A 454 16.13 20.78 -12.44
C LEU A 454 17.27 20.99 -13.45
N GLU A 455 18.25 21.81 -13.11
CA GLU A 455 19.42 22.05 -13.97
C GLU A 455 20.25 20.77 -14.17
N ASP A 456 20.49 19.99 -13.10
CA ASP A 456 21.21 18.72 -13.17
C ASP A 456 20.44 17.69 -14.02
N LYS A 457 19.17 17.45 -13.69
CA LYS A 457 18.36 16.40 -14.32
C LYS A 457 17.91 16.71 -15.75
N SER A 458 17.81 17.99 -16.13
CA SER A 458 17.54 18.39 -17.52
C SER A 458 18.75 18.18 -18.44
N LYS A 459 19.97 18.02 -17.90
CA LYS A 459 21.19 17.71 -18.67
C LYS A 459 21.54 16.21 -18.66
N ASP A 460 21.06 15.45 -17.68
CA ASP A 460 21.29 14.01 -17.57
C ASP A 460 20.58 13.23 -18.69
N LYS A 461 21.36 12.69 -19.63
CA LYS A 461 20.87 11.89 -20.76
C LYS A 461 20.17 10.60 -20.34
N SER A 462 20.68 9.92 -19.31
CA SER A 462 20.10 8.66 -18.80
C SER A 462 18.75 8.92 -18.13
N PHE A 463 18.66 10.01 -17.37
CA PHE A 463 17.41 10.45 -16.76
C PHE A 463 16.35 10.82 -17.80
N ARG A 464 16.74 11.64 -18.80
CA ARG A 464 15.85 12.04 -19.90
C ARG A 464 15.38 10.83 -20.71
N SER A 465 16.28 9.92 -21.07
CA SER A 465 15.93 8.72 -21.81
C SER A 465 14.90 7.86 -21.08
N LEU A 466 15.04 7.70 -19.75
CA LEU A 466 14.06 6.96 -18.96
C LEU A 466 12.70 7.67 -18.88
N THR A 467 12.70 9.00 -18.78
CA THR A 467 11.47 9.78 -18.80
C THR A 467 10.75 9.63 -20.14
N LEU A 468 11.51 9.70 -21.24
CA LEU A 468 10.99 9.59 -22.60
C LEU A 468 10.52 8.17 -22.95
N SER A 469 11.21 7.12 -22.51
CA SER A 469 10.91 5.75 -22.93
C SER A 469 9.53 5.27 -22.48
N HIS A 470 9.11 5.61 -21.26
CA HIS A 470 7.75 5.29 -20.79
C HIS A 470 6.68 5.95 -21.67
N TYR A 471 6.86 7.21 -22.03
CA TYR A 471 5.91 7.93 -22.87
C TYR A 471 5.94 7.49 -24.33
N LEU A 472 7.11 7.13 -24.84
CA LEU A 472 7.26 6.65 -26.19
C LEU A 472 6.44 5.36 -26.38
N GLU A 473 6.51 4.42 -25.44
CA GLU A 473 5.73 3.18 -25.57
C GLU A 473 4.22 3.43 -25.46
N ASP A 474 3.77 4.34 -24.59
CA ASP A 474 2.34 4.72 -24.49
C ASP A 474 1.84 5.34 -25.81
N VAL A 475 2.57 6.32 -26.36
CA VAL A 475 2.22 6.98 -27.64
C VAL A 475 2.23 6.00 -28.81
N ILE A 476 3.21 5.09 -28.86
CA ILE A 476 3.31 4.10 -29.93
C ILE A 476 2.19 3.06 -29.84
N ALA A 477 1.80 2.65 -28.63
CA ALA A 477 0.69 1.73 -28.43
C ALA A 477 -0.63 2.36 -28.89
N GLU A 478 -0.94 3.58 -28.45
CA GLU A 478 -2.16 4.30 -28.87
C GLU A 478 -2.19 4.53 -30.39
N HIS A 479 -1.08 5.00 -30.95
CA HIS A 479 -0.98 5.24 -32.39
C HIS A 479 -1.16 3.94 -33.20
N LYS A 480 -0.67 2.80 -32.68
CA LYS A 480 -0.87 1.50 -33.31
C LYS A 480 -2.34 1.05 -33.26
N GLU A 481 -3.01 1.23 -32.12
CA GLU A 481 -4.44 0.93 -31.98
C GLU A 481 -5.29 1.77 -32.95
N ASP A 482 -4.97 3.05 -33.07
CA ASP A 482 -5.60 3.98 -34.02
C ASP A 482 -5.43 3.53 -35.48
N LEU A 483 -4.22 3.16 -35.87
CA LEU A 483 -3.94 2.65 -37.22
C LEU A 483 -4.68 1.34 -37.49
N GLU A 484 -4.71 0.42 -36.52
CA GLU A 484 -5.47 -0.83 -36.63
C GLU A 484 -6.97 -0.58 -36.74
N TYR A 485 -7.50 0.41 -36.02
CA TYR A 485 -8.90 0.79 -36.10
C TYR A 485 -9.27 1.28 -37.50
N GLU A 486 -8.53 2.24 -38.06
CA GLU A 486 -8.80 2.76 -39.41
C GLU A 486 -8.70 1.66 -40.47
N LEU A 487 -7.70 0.77 -40.36
CA LEU A 487 -7.55 -0.37 -41.27
C LEU A 487 -8.78 -1.28 -41.24
N ARG A 488 -9.33 -1.58 -40.05
CA ARG A 488 -10.52 -2.42 -39.90
C ARG A 488 -11.78 -1.76 -40.46
N GLN A 489 -11.91 -0.45 -40.34
CA GLN A 489 -13.04 0.29 -40.92
C GLN A 489 -12.94 0.47 -42.44
N GLY A 490 -11.78 0.21 -43.03
CA GLY A 490 -11.53 0.47 -44.46
C GLY A 490 -11.33 1.96 -44.77
N ASN A 491 -11.04 2.78 -43.76
CA ASN A 491 -10.78 4.21 -43.90
C ASN A 491 -9.32 4.46 -44.32
N TYR A 492 -8.95 4.02 -45.52
CA TYR A 492 -7.55 4.03 -45.96
C TYR A 492 -6.95 5.43 -46.06
N ALA A 493 -7.73 6.44 -46.42
CA ALA A 493 -7.30 7.84 -46.40
C ALA A 493 -6.85 8.30 -45.00
N SER A 494 -7.67 8.04 -43.96
CA SER A 494 -7.37 8.38 -42.57
C SER A 494 -6.17 7.59 -42.04
N PHE A 495 -6.09 6.30 -42.38
CA PHE A 495 -4.94 5.46 -42.06
C PHE A 495 -3.63 6.04 -42.61
N LEU A 496 -3.64 6.45 -43.88
CA LEU A 496 -2.49 7.05 -44.54
C LEU A 496 -2.14 8.41 -43.93
N GLU A 497 -3.12 9.25 -43.62
CA GLU A 497 -2.91 10.51 -42.91
C GLU A 497 -2.23 10.30 -41.55
N LYS A 498 -2.68 9.31 -40.78
CA LYS A 498 -2.11 8.96 -39.48
C LYS A 498 -0.65 8.49 -39.57
N LEU A 499 -0.26 7.84 -40.67
CA LEU A 499 1.15 7.45 -40.90
C LEU A 499 2.10 8.62 -41.21
N GLN A 500 1.57 9.82 -41.44
CA GLN A 500 2.40 10.99 -41.70
C GLN A 500 3.14 11.44 -40.45
N SER A 501 4.38 11.91 -40.63
CA SER A 501 5.20 12.48 -39.54
C SER A 501 4.45 13.57 -38.76
N LYS A 502 3.67 14.40 -39.46
CA LYS A 502 2.86 15.44 -38.82
C LYS A 502 1.81 14.86 -37.86
N SER A 503 1.12 13.78 -38.25
CA SER A 503 0.11 13.15 -37.40
C SER A 503 0.75 12.49 -36.19
N ILE A 504 1.84 11.74 -36.38
CA ILE A 504 2.58 11.08 -35.28
C ILE A 504 3.03 12.12 -34.24
N LYS A 505 3.56 13.26 -34.69
CA LYS A 505 3.95 14.38 -33.83
C LYS A 505 2.77 15.03 -33.11
N THR A 506 1.62 15.10 -33.77
CA THR A 506 0.39 15.66 -33.17
C THR A 506 -0.14 14.73 -32.10
N THR A 507 -0.24 13.42 -32.36
CA THR A 507 -0.58 12.40 -31.35
C THR A 507 0.35 12.47 -30.14
N ALA A 508 1.66 12.60 -30.36
CA ALA A 508 2.62 12.76 -29.27
C ALA A 508 2.34 14.00 -28.39
N ARG A 509 1.94 15.13 -29.01
CA ARG A 509 1.57 16.37 -28.30
C ARG A 509 0.25 16.26 -27.57
N ASP A 510 -0.77 15.69 -28.21
CA ASP A 510 -2.12 15.58 -27.65
C ASP A 510 -2.13 14.66 -26.42
N HIS A 511 -1.24 13.66 -26.40
CA HIS A 511 -1.02 12.78 -25.26
C HIS A 511 -0.31 13.48 -24.06
N ALA A 512 0.14 14.73 -24.24
CA ALA A 512 1.13 15.36 -23.37
C ALA A 512 0.77 16.81 -23.01
N THR A 513 -0.04 17.01 -21.96
CA THR A 513 -0.10 18.34 -21.33
C THR A 513 1.18 18.61 -20.54
N ASP A 514 1.65 19.86 -20.53
CA ASP A 514 2.85 20.29 -19.81
C ASP A 514 2.79 19.86 -18.32
N GLU A 515 1.62 19.95 -17.70
CA GLU A 515 1.39 19.56 -16.30
C GLU A 515 1.57 18.05 -16.07
N LEU A 516 0.99 17.21 -16.94
CA LEU A 516 1.12 15.76 -16.86
C LEU A 516 2.59 15.35 -17.04
N TRP A 517 3.28 16.00 -17.97
CA TRP A 517 4.69 15.78 -18.23
C TRP A 517 5.59 16.17 -17.08
N ALA A 518 5.36 17.34 -16.49
CA ALA A 518 6.13 17.81 -15.35
C ALA A 518 5.93 16.88 -14.15
N SER A 519 4.69 16.46 -13.90
CA SER A 519 4.37 15.48 -12.85
C SER A 519 5.14 14.16 -13.05
N LYS A 520 5.18 13.61 -14.27
CA LYS A 520 5.91 12.37 -14.51
C LYS A 520 7.43 12.53 -14.51
N PHE A 521 7.96 13.64 -14.98
CA PHE A 521 9.38 13.96 -14.81
C PHE A 521 9.77 13.85 -13.34
N TRP A 522 9.01 14.50 -12.46
CA TRP A 522 9.27 14.44 -11.01
C TRP A 522 8.98 13.06 -10.42
N ASN A 523 8.02 12.31 -10.96
CA ASN A 523 7.82 10.93 -10.56
C ASN A 523 9.06 10.08 -10.83
N VAL A 524 9.69 10.20 -12.00
CA VAL A 524 10.92 9.47 -12.33
C VAL A 524 12.06 9.87 -11.39
N TYR A 525 12.21 11.17 -11.12
CA TYR A 525 13.20 11.70 -10.17
C TYR A 525 13.05 11.09 -8.77
N PHE A 526 11.89 11.25 -8.15
CA PHE A 526 11.67 10.75 -6.80
C PHE A 526 11.67 9.22 -6.72
N THR A 527 11.36 8.50 -7.81
CA THR A 527 11.48 7.03 -7.83
C THR A 527 12.94 6.58 -7.82
N LYS A 528 13.84 7.31 -8.47
CA LYS A 528 15.27 7.00 -8.47
C LYS A 528 15.97 7.41 -7.17
N GLU A 529 15.69 8.62 -6.68
CA GLU A 529 16.36 9.16 -5.49
C GLU A 529 15.77 8.62 -4.17
N LEU A 530 14.51 8.15 -4.18
CA LEU A 530 13.83 7.54 -3.04
C LEU A 530 13.45 6.07 -3.37
N PRO A 531 14.45 5.17 -3.50
CA PRO A 531 14.28 3.84 -4.10
C PRO A 531 13.32 2.90 -3.35
N ALA A 532 12.87 3.22 -2.13
CA ALA A 532 11.83 2.41 -1.48
C ALA A 532 10.44 2.57 -2.14
N ARG A 533 10.26 3.61 -2.98
CA ARG A 533 9.03 3.85 -3.74
C ARG A 533 8.66 2.67 -4.63
N THR A 534 9.61 1.98 -5.27
CA THR A 534 9.32 0.84 -6.17
C THR A 534 8.92 -0.41 -5.41
N SER A 535 9.55 -0.72 -4.27
CA SER A 535 9.17 -1.89 -3.47
C SER A 535 7.76 -1.73 -2.91
N ILE A 536 7.46 -0.56 -2.34
CA ILE A 536 6.19 -0.31 -1.65
C ILE A 536 5.05 -0.05 -2.64
N LEU A 537 5.26 0.71 -3.73
CA LEU A 537 4.21 0.88 -4.76
C LEU A 537 3.98 -0.40 -5.56
N ASN A 538 5.00 -1.22 -5.85
CA ASN A 538 4.77 -2.52 -6.48
C ASN A 538 4.02 -3.44 -5.53
N GLU A 539 4.35 -3.48 -4.24
CA GLU A 539 3.57 -4.24 -3.25
C GLU A 539 2.13 -3.73 -3.10
N LEU A 540 1.91 -2.41 -3.10
CA LEU A 540 0.57 -1.82 -3.00
C LEU A 540 -0.23 -1.98 -4.29
N ARG A 541 0.41 -1.91 -5.45
CA ARG A 541 -0.20 -2.17 -6.76
C ARG A 541 -0.54 -3.65 -6.92
N ILE A 542 0.36 -4.55 -6.51
CA ILE A 542 0.09 -6.00 -6.39
C ILE A 542 -1.06 -6.24 -5.42
N LYS A 543 -1.07 -5.61 -4.24
CA LYS A 543 -2.18 -5.72 -3.26
C LYS A 543 -3.50 -5.13 -3.77
N LYS A 544 -3.47 -4.11 -4.65
CA LYS A 544 -4.66 -3.47 -5.22
C LYS A 544 -5.19 -4.20 -6.46
N GLU A 545 -4.31 -4.79 -7.26
CA GLU A 545 -4.64 -5.69 -8.37
C GLU A 545 -5.10 -7.08 -7.85
N GLN A 546 -4.57 -7.52 -6.69
CA GLN A 546 -5.05 -8.71 -5.96
C GLN A 546 -6.35 -8.46 -5.18
N ARG A 547 -6.82 -7.21 -5.06
CA ARG A 547 -8.18 -6.89 -4.62
C ARG A 547 -9.18 -7.10 -5.77
N GLN A 548 -9.19 -8.30 -6.35
CA GLN A 548 -10.48 -8.95 -6.57
C GLN A 548 -11.00 -9.35 -5.17
N PRO A 549 -12.32 -9.47 -4.95
CA PRO A 549 -12.83 -10.05 -3.71
C PRO A 549 -12.41 -11.52 -3.70
N ILE A 550 -11.19 -11.78 -3.24
CA ILE A 550 -10.79 -13.11 -2.79
C ILE A 550 -11.59 -13.27 -1.50
N GLU A 551 -12.68 -14.04 -1.56
CA GLU A 551 -13.12 -14.80 -0.40
C GLU A 551 -11.89 -15.63 0.02
N GLU A 552 -11.09 -15.07 0.94
CA GLU A 552 -10.11 -15.86 1.67
C GLU A 552 -10.92 -16.97 2.32
N LYS A 553 -10.81 -18.18 1.77
CA LYS A 553 -11.15 -19.39 2.49
C LYS A 553 -10.28 -19.42 3.71
N LEU A 554 -10.83 -18.88 4.81
CA LEU A 554 -10.37 -19.13 6.17
C LEU A 554 -9.97 -20.60 6.26
N GLU A 555 -8.69 -20.85 6.53
CA GLU A 555 -8.23 -22.19 6.84
C GLU A 555 -9.14 -22.77 7.91
N HIS A 556 -9.66 -23.98 7.67
CA HIS A 556 -10.58 -24.63 8.59
C HIS A 556 -10.02 -24.55 10.03
N PRO A 557 -10.84 -24.19 11.03
CA PRO A 557 -10.42 -24.00 12.42
C PRO A 557 -9.62 -25.17 13.01
N GLU A 558 -9.79 -26.38 12.47
CA GLU A 558 -9.02 -27.57 12.83
C GLU A 558 -7.55 -27.49 12.44
N LYS A 559 -7.18 -26.89 11.30
CA LYS A 559 -5.76 -26.72 10.93
C LYS A 559 -5.06 -25.67 11.79
N LEU A 560 -5.76 -24.58 12.13
CA LEU A 560 -5.26 -23.56 13.05
C LEU A 560 -5.13 -24.13 14.47
N ARG A 561 -6.14 -24.88 14.93
CA ARG A 561 -6.12 -25.60 16.21
C ARG A 561 -4.98 -26.62 16.26
N ASN A 562 -4.74 -27.40 15.21
CA ASN A 562 -3.67 -28.41 15.21
C ASN A 562 -2.27 -27.77 15.17
N LYS A 563 -2.07 -26.67 14.43
CA LYS A 563 -0.81 -25.89 14.48
C LYS A 563 -0.57 -25.27 15.86
N VAL A 564 -1.62 -24.78 16.51
CA VAL A 564 -1.54 -24.22 17.86
C VAL A 564 -1.26 -25.32 18.87
N LEU A 565 -1.94 -26.47 18.79
CA LEU A 565 -1.70 -27.62 19.67
C LEU A 565 -0.30 -28.23 19.48
N ASP A 566 0.24 -28.27 18.26
CA ASP A 566 1.63 -28.69 17.98
C ASP A 566 2.67 -27.71 18.55
N GLY A 567 2.30 -26.44 18.74
CA GLY A 567 3.14 -25.43 19.40
C GLY A 567 3.05 -25.42 20.92
N PHE A 568 1.93 -25.91 21.49
CA PHE A 568 1.70 -25.95 22.94
C PHE A 568 2.10 -27.28 23.61
N PHE A 569 2.15 -28.38 22.86
CA PHE A 569 2.66 -29.67 23.35
C PHE A 569 3.90 -30.07 22.56
N PRO A 570 5.12 -29.71 23.00
CA PRO A 570 6.31 -30.31 22.44
C PRO A 570 6.18 -31.82 22.64
N LYS A 571 6.33 -32.59 21.55
CA LYS A 571 6.45 -34.05 21.62
C LYS A 571 7.62 -34.38 22.56
N GLN A 572 7.33 -34.66 23.82
CA GLN A 572 8.25 -35.42 24.66
C GLN A 572 8.44 -36.76 23.96
N LYS A 573 9.64 -37.00 23.45
CA LYS A 573 10.07 -38.36 23.13
C LYS A 573 10.06 -39.12 24.45
N ASN A 574 9.16 -40.09 24.54
CA ASN A 574 9.17 -41.07 25.60
C ASN A 574 10.48 -41.88 25.49
N PRO A 575 11.36 -41.91 26.50
CA PRO A 575 12.65 -42.61 26.38
C PRO A 575 12.57 -44.14 26.42
N GLU A 576 11.38 -44.73 26.58
CA GLU A 576 11.22 -46.17 26.87
C GLU A 576 10.21 -46.87 25.95
N SER A 577 10.37 -46.80 24.63
CA SER A 577 9.54 -47.61 23.73
C SER A 577 10.27 -48.33 22.60
N GLU A 578 11.52 -48.72 22.83
CA GLU A 578 12.12 -49.90 22.18
C GLU A 578 12.74 -50.78 23.25
N ASN A 579 11.90 -51.45 24.05
CA ASN A 579 12.20 -52.74 24.64
C ASN A 579 10.90 -53.42 25.10
N PHE A 580 10.52 -54.44 24.33
CA PHE A 580 9.82 -55.67 24.70
C PHE A 580 8.70 -55.65 25.78
N GLY A 581 7.53 -56.19 25.38
CA GLY A 581 6.77 -57.11 26.25
C GLY A 581 5.36 -56.68 26.65
N VAL A 582 4.37 -57.06 25.83
CA VAL A 582 2.93 -57.24 26.16
C VAL A 582 2.78 -58.10 27.46
N PRO A 583 1.72 -58.05 28.33
CA PRO A 583 0.30 -57.69 28.16
C PRO A 583 -0.27 -56.70 29.21
N TRP A 584 -1.42 -56.04 29.03
CA TRP A 584 -2.76 -56.58 29.32
C TRP A 584 -3.89 -55.70 28.77
N ARG A 585 -4.99 -56.37 28.41
CA ARG A 585 -6.32 -55.81 28.14
C ARG A 585 -7.05 -55.45 29.44
N GLY A 586 -8.01 -54.53 29.30
CA GLY A 586 -9.19 -54.38 30.16
C GLY A 586 -9.19 -53.02 30.86
N PHE A 587 -10.20 -52.16 30.79
CA PHE A 587 -11.57 -52.27 30.33
C PHE A 587 -12.03 -50.83 30.00
N ASN A 588 -12.71 -50.66 28.88
CA ASN A 588 -13.59 -49.52 28.65
C ASN A 588 -14.93 -50.11 28.23
N GLN A 589 -15.92 -50.00 29.10
CA GLN A 589 -17.36 -50.13 28.85
C GLN A 589 -18.02 -49.37 30.02
N ASP A 590 -19.03 -48.52 29.87
CA ASP A 590 -19.86 -48.16 28.74
C ASP A 590 -20.59 -46.85 29.12
N LEU A 591 -21.14 -46.16 28.12
CA LEU A 591 -22.24 -45.22 28.33
C LEU A 591 -23.57 -45.96 28.16
N THR A 592 -24.51 -45.66 29.06
CA THR A 592 -25.98 -45.75 28.98
C THR A 592 -26.65 -47.12 29.13
N GLY A 593 -27.66 -47.16 30.02
CA GLY A 593 -28.92 -47.83 29.70
C GLY A 593 -29.56 -48.70 30.78
N SER A 594 -30.66 -48.17 31.32
CA SER A 594 -31.89 -48.86 31.74
C SER A 594 -31.88 -49.79 32.96
N CYS A 595 -32.58 -49.31 33.99
CA CYS A 595 -33.41 -50.14 34.86
C CYS A 595 -34.34 -51.03 34.01
N TYR A 596 -34.33 -52.32 34.32
CA TYR A 596 -35.49 -53.03 34.85
C TYR A 596 -35.00 -53.90 36.01
#